data_AF-A0A177V7X1-F1
#
_entry.id   AF-A0A177V7X1-F1
#
_cell.length_a   1.000
_cell.length_b   1.000
_cell.length_c   1.000
_cell.angle_alpha   90.00
_cell.angle_beta   90.00
_cell.angle_gamma   90.00
#
_symmetry.space_group_name_H-M   'P 1'
#
loop_
_entity.id
_entity.type
_entity.pdbx_description
1 polymer ?
#
loop_
_entity_poly.entity_id
_entity_poly.type
_entity_poly.pdbx_seq_one_letter_code
_entity_poly.pdbx_strand_id
1 'polypeptide(L)'
;MSWRGTSSNPEARKNMSLYPRLDGTIKDAMDGDWVHNLRDERASPMIVLEDGRHAYREEPVQLLDGRYYLITAWYEKASRLYGWGKRCVPNQRCKTLKLSGEEEISFPALDIDRNGPGVAQQGYSKVSRDREGDEDEEKFNSICPLRKRANGRPMYSIFLKVFLDDLSGVRSKRWDIHHGLYFQNANMSKSHLSSDASIKLFSATPSASAGEMMEVFLEELCDLREGFECLDQSTNAKILVRPTLAVVICDNPMAAELVGIVGMRGNCPCRACRVGGTLAEKKTEDGLLALMQPGDVRTSGSIKANLLRQINKSARGMVTATADIIPATGCSDPWTTSACLELQDAHAESREAKGTISREVKAEMEEIISEKPWPALLDYPNFDPALQMPVEILSRGAVGRRQVFDESDDGQTE
;
A
#
# COMPACT_ATOMS: atom_id res chain seq x y z
N MET A 1 -4.54 -15.68 -14.98
CA MET A 1 -3.65 -14.88 -14.11
C MET A 1 -2.19 -15.04 -14.54
N SER A 2 -1.69 -14.09 -15.34
CA SER A 2 -0.41 -14.18 -16.10
C SER A 2 0.87 -13.97 -15.27
N TRP A 3 0.77 -13.64 -13.97
CA TRP A 3 1.94 -13.34 -13.12
C TRP A 3 2.70 -14.57 -12.61
N ARG A 4 2.08 -15.76 -12.58
CA ARG A 4 2.70 -17.02 -12.09
C ARG A 4 3.97 -17.41 -12.86
N GLY A 5 4.17 -16.84 -14.04
CA GLY A 5 5.31 -17.12 -14.90
C GLY A 5 6.53 -16.24 -14.67
N THR A 6 6.48 -15.19 -13.85
CA THR A 6 7.60 -14.21 -13.79
C THR A 6 8.87 -14.84 -13.21
N SER A 7 8.75 -15.57 -12.09
CA SER A 7 9.87 -16.32 -11.51
C SER A 7 10.28 -17.54 -12.34
N SER A 8 9.35 -18.07 -13.15
CA SER A 8 9.57 -19.21 -14.04
C SER A 8 10.19 -18.81 -15.40
N ASN A 9 10.21 -17.52 -15.71
CA ASN A 9 10.78 -16.99 -16.95
C ASN A 9 12.26 -16.64 -16.72
N PRO A 10 13.21 -17.28 -17.45
CA PRO A 10 14.65 -17.05 -17.26
C PRO A 10 15.07 -15.58 -17.37
N GLU A 11 14.53 -14.89 -18.38
CA GLU A 11 14.88 -13.51 -18.68
C GLU A 11 14.32 -12.56 -17.63
N ALA A 12 13.07 -12.78 -17.22
CA ALA A 12 12.47 -11.97 -16.18
C ALA A 12 13.18 -12.20 -14.83
N ARG A 13 13.37 -13.45 -14.43
CA ARG A 13 13.95 -13.83 -13.13
C ARG A 13 15.36 -13.30 -12.91
N LYS A 14 16.19 -13.26 -13.96
CA LYS A 14 17.54 -12.67 -13.94
C LYS A 14 17.55 -11.17 -13.64
N ASN A 15 16.49 -10.48 -14.02
CA ASN A 15 16.33 -9.03 -13.84
C ASN A 15 15.55 -8.65 -12.57
N MET A 16 15.19 -9.63 -11.73
CA MET A 16 14.48 -9.42 -10.47
C MET A 16 15.45 -9.20 -9.31
N SER A 17 15.14 -8.22 -8.47
CA SER A 17 15.75 -8.06 -7.14
C SER A 17 14.73 -8.33 -6.05
N LEU A 18 15.00 -9.37 -5.26
CA LEU A 18 14.06 -9.91 -4.27
C LEU A 18 14.17 -9.22 -2.91
N TYR A 19 15.22 -8.42 -2.73
CA TYR A 19 15.53 -7.71 -1.49
C TYR A 19 15.76 -6.23 -1.77
N PRO A 20 15.40 -5.35 -0.82
CA PRO A 20 15.81 -3.96 -0.86
C PRO A 20 17.32 -3.84 -0.96
N ARG A 21 17.84 -2.91 -1.75
CA ARG A 21 19.28 -2.72 -1.96
C ARG A 21 19.72 -1.39 -1.36
N LEU A 22 20.47 -1.48 -0.27
CA LEU A 22 21.02 -0.32 0.42
C LEU A 22 22.38 0.08 -0.18
N ASP A 23 22.37 0.32 -1.49
CA ASP A 23 23.50 0.86 -2.23
C ASP A 23 23.29 2.39 -2.38
N GLY A 24 24.35 3.20 -2.35
CA GLY A 24 24.25 4.67 -2.31
C GLY A 24 23.65 5.36 -3.54
N THR A 25 23.01 4.62 -4.45
CA THR A 25 22.41 5.11 -5.69
C THR A 25 21.05 4.44 -5.94
N ILE A 26 20.01 5.23 -6.18
CA ILE A 26 18.67 4.72 -6.52
C ILE A 26 18.61 4.40 -8.02
N LYS A 27 18.41 3.14 -8.39
CA LYS A 27 18.32 2.67 -9.79
C LYS A 27 16.89 2.24 -10.16
N ASP A 28 16.22 1.54 -9.26
CA ASP A 28 14.83 1.10 -9.40
C ASP A 28 14.10 1.06 -8.05
N ALA A 29 12.90 0.48 -8.02
CA ALA A 29 12.02 0.52 -6.85
C ALA A 29 12.65 -0.13 -5.61
N MET A 30 13.55 -1.10 -5.79
CA MET A 30 14.17 -1.83 -4.68
C MET A 30 15.28 -1.03 -3.98
N ASP A 31 15.70 0.11 -4.52
CA ASP A 31 16.66 1.02 -3.86
C ASP A 31 15.95 2.20 -3.16
N GLY A 32 14.62 2.28 -3.22
CA GLY A 32 13.87 3.42 -2.70
C GLY A 32 13.70 3.38 -1.18
N ASP A 33 13.66 4.56 -0.54
CA ASP A 33 13.44 4.70 0.90
C ASP A 33 12.15 4.02 1.38
N TRP A 34 11.13 3.97 0.53
CA TRP A 34 9.86 3.32 0.83
C TRP A 34 10.06 1.85 1.18
N VAL A 35 10.94 1.12 0.48
CA VAL A 35 11.17 -0.31 0.70
C VAL A 35 12.18 -0.56 1.82
N HIS A 36 13.14 0.36 2.03
CA HIS A 36 14.12 0.29 3.12
C HIS A 36 13.48 0.42 4.50
N ASN A 37 12.40 1.18 4.59
CA ASN A 37 11.67 1.42 5.84
C ASN A 37 10.53 0.42 6.09
N LEU A 38 10.31 -0.55 5.19
CA LEU A 38 9.26 -1.57 5.40
C LEU A 38 9.63 -2.47 6.59
N ARG A 39 8.73 -2.49 7.57
CA ARG A 39 8.78 -3.40 8.74
C ARG A 39 7.49 -4.21 8.89
N ASP A 40 6.52 -4.04 7.98
CA ASP A 40 5.21 -4.69 7.97
C ASP A 40 5.17 -5.93 7.06
N GLU A 41 4.05 -6.66 7.02
CA GLU A 41 3.90 -7.95 6.33
C GLU A 41 4.35 -8.00 4.86
N ARG A 42 4.49 -6.84 4.20
CA ARG A 42 4.95 -6.69 2.81
C ARG A 42 6.44 -6.92 2.64
N ALA A 43 7.26 -6.61 3.65
CA ALA A 43 8.71 -6.78 3.60
C ALA A 43 9.10 -8.24 3.29
N SER A 44 10.25 -8.43 2.65
CA SER A 44 10.76 -9.75 2.25
C SER A 44 10.77 -10.70 3.47
N PRO A 45 10.12 -11.88 3.38
CA PRO A 45 9.79 -12.65 4.58
C PRO A 45 10.97 -13.46 5.11
N MET A 46 11.93 -13.81 4.27
CA MET A 46 13.04 -14.69 4.63
C MET A 46 14.24 -14.53 3.69
N ILE A 47 15.37 -15.06 4.15
CA ILE A 47 16.54 -15.37 3.33
C ILE A 47 16.88 -16.86 3.42
N VAL A 48 17.60 -17.35 2.41
CA VAL A 48 18.30 -18.64 2.44
C VAL A 48 19.75 -18.38 2.84
N LEU A 49 20.19 -19.00 3.93
CA LEU A 49 21.58 -18.96 4.42
C LEU A 49 22.47 -19.85 3.53
N GLU A 50 23.79 -19.66 3.61
CA GLU A 50 24.76 -20.39 2.77
C GLU A 50 24.69 -21.91 2.94
N ASP A 51 24.31 -22.38 4.13
CA ASP A 51 24.11 -23.81 4.44
C ASP A 51 22.72 -24.35 4.09
N GLY A 52 21.89 -23.55 3.39
CA GLY A 52 20.55 -23.90 2.96
C GLY A 52 19.47 -23.74 4.04
N ARG A 53 19.82 -23.38 5.28
CA ARG A 53 18.83 -23.05 6.30
C ARG A 53 18.11 -21.75 5.96
N HIS A 54 16.87 -21.63 6.40
CA HIS A 54 16.10 -20.40 6.21
C HIS A 54 16.12 -19.53 7.46
N ALA A 55 16.26 -18.22 7.33
CA ALA A 55 16.04 -17.26 8.40
C ALA A 55 14.84 -16.38 8.02
N TYR A 56 13.77 -16.42 8.83
CA TYR A 56 12.55 -15.66 8.58
C TYR A 56 12.53 -14.40 9.44
N ARG A 57 11.96 -13.34 8.89
CA ARG A 57 11.52 -12.20 9.69
C ARG A 57 10.50 -12.64 10.74
N GLU A 58 10.43 -11.93 11.85
CA GLU A 58 9.60 -12.25 13.02
C GLU A 58 10.06 -13.54 13.72
N GLU A 59 11.26 -14.04 13.40
CA GLU A 59 11.93 -15.10 14.17
C GLU A 59 13.19 -14.58 14.85
N PRO A 60 13.52 -15.10 16.04
CA PRO A 60 14.79 -14.83 16.65
C PRO A 60 15.90 -15.61 15.95
N VAL A 61 17.08 -15.00 15.89
CA VAL A 61 18.34 -15.63 15.52
C VAL A 61 19.33 -15.51 16.66
N GLN A 62 20.29 -16.42 16.71
CA GLN A 62 21.50 -16.28 17.50
C GLN A 62 22.66 -16.01 16.55
N LEU A 63 23.43 -14.95 16.81
CA LEU A 63 24.65 -14.67 16.08
C LEU A 63 25.84 -15.46 16.63
N LEU A 64 26.95 -15.52 15.89
CA LEU A 64 28.18 -16.24 16.25
C LEU A 64 28.79 -15.77 17.58
N ASP A 65 28.55 -14.53 17.99
CA ASP A 65 28.96 -13.99 19.29
C ASP A 65 28.05 -14.42 20.46
N GLY A 66 27.07 -15.29 20.19
CA GLY A 66 26.12 -15.83 21.15
C GLY A 66 24.91 -14.93 21.42
N ARG A 67 24.83 -13.75 20.82
CA ARG A 67 23.78 -12.75 21.04
C ARG A 67 22.53 -13.06 20.21
N TYR A 68 21.35 -12.97 20.85
CA TYR A 68 20.05 -13.11 20.19
C TYR A 68 19.47 -11.80 19.64
N TYR A 69 18.82 -11.87 18.49
CA TYR A 69 18.08 -10.75 17.86
C TYR A 69 16.79 -11.25 17.22
N LEU A 70 15.70 -10.48 17.32
CA LEU A 70 14.48 -10.68 16.54
C LEU A 70 14.63 -9.98 15.20
N ILE A 71 14.53 -10.72 14.10
CA ILE A 71 14.67 -10.15 12.75
C ILE A 71 13.42 -9.32 12.40
N THR A 72 13.65 -8.11 11.88
CA THR A 72 12.60 -7.16 11.51
C THR A 72 12.60 -6.80 10.02
N ALA A 73 13.72 -6.95 9.32
CA ALA A 73 13.79 -6.77 7.87
C ALA A 73 15.06 -7.42 7.29
N TRP A 74 15.05 -7.65 5.98
CA TRP A 74 16.18 -8.14 5.20
C TRP A 74 16.50 -7.14 4.10
N TYR A 75 17.78 -6.99 3.77
CA TYR A 75 18.24 -6.18 2.66
C TYR A 75 19.56 -6.70 2.10
N GLU A 76 19.92 -6.21 0.93
CA GLU A 76 21.18 -6.47 0.24
C GLU A 76 22.03 -5.21 0.27
N LYS A 77 23.34 -5.36 0.49
CA LYS A 77 24.33 -4.29 0.39
C LYS A 77 25.62 -4.86 -0.15
N ALA A 78 26.16 -4.27 -1.23
CA ALA A 78 27.37 -4.76 -1.89
C ALA A 78 27.32 -6.28 -2.19
N SER A 79 26.18 -6.75 -2.71
CA SER A 79 25.92 -8.16 -3.05
C SER A 79 25.98 -9.15 -1.89
N ARG A 80 25.82 -8.67 -0.65
CA ARG A 80 25.71 -9.49 0.56
C ARG A 80 24.39 -9.20 1.26
N LEU A 81 23.82 -10.25 1.87
CA LEU A 81 22.59 -10.15 2.62
C LEU A 81 22.85 -9.73 4.06
N TYR A 82 22.01 -8.84 4.55
CA TYR A 82 22.02 -8.32 5.91
C TYR A 82 20.62 -8.36 6.50
N GLY A 83 20.56 -8.57 7.81
CA GLY A 83 19.34 -8.48 8.59
C GLY A 83 19.34 -7.24 9.47
N TRP A 84 18.19 -6.61 9.59
CA TRP A 84 17.89 -5.73 10.71
C TRP A 84 17.26 -6.56 11.84
N GLY A 85 17.62 -6.26 13.08
CA GLY A 85 16.98 -6.90 14.20
C GLY A 85 17.11 -6.16 15.53
N LYS A 86 16.09 -6.38 16.37
CA LYS A 86 16.03 -5.85 17.73
C LYS A 86 16.66 -6.84 18.70
N ARG A 87 17.39 -6.32 19.68
CA ARG A 87 18.11 -7.14 20.66
C ARG A 87 17.14 -7.99 21.48
N CYS A 88 17.48 -9.26 21.68
CA CYS A 88 16.78 -10.15 22.60
C CYS A 88 17.70 -10.60 23.73
N VAL A 89 17.17 -10.63 24.96
CA VAL A 89 17.85 -11.15 26.15
C VAL A 89 17.15 -12.44 26.59
N PRO A 90 17.90 -13.54 26.77
CA PRO A 90 17.32 -14.80 27.21
C PRO A 90 16.92 -14.76 28.69
N ASN A 91 15.67 -15.10 28.97
CA ASN A 91 15.19 -15.41 30.31
C ASN A 91 15.24 -16.92 30.53
N GLN A 92 16.24 -17.37 31.28
CA GLN A 92 16.47 -18.80 31.51
C GLN A 92 15.37 -19.46 32.35
N ARG A 93 14.71 -18.71 33.24
CA ARG A 93 13.66 -19.23 34.14
C ARG A 93 12.40 -19.60 33.36
N CYS A 94 11.98 -18.74 32.44
CA CYS A 94 10.76 -18.93 31.65
C CYS A 94 11.03 -19.50 30.25
N LYS A 95 12.29 -19.70 29.87
CA LYS A 95 12.71 -20.15 28.54
C LYS A 95 12.13 -19.26 27.43
N THR A 96 12.13 -17.96 27.66
CA THR A 96 11.65 -16.94 26.71
C THR A 96 12.78 -16.01 26.30
N LEU A 97 12.69 -15.44 25.10
CA LEU A 97 13.53 -14.31 24.69
C LEU A 97 12.76 -13.01 24.92
N LYS A 98 13.30 -12.11 25.73
CA LYS A 98 12.71 -10.80 25.99
C LYS A 98 13.32 -9.77 25.05
N LEU A 99 12.51 -9.01 24.32
CA LEU A 99 13.01 -7.86 23.56
C LEU A 99 13.61 -6.83 24.50
N SER A 100 14.79 -6.31 24.17
CA SER A 100 15.54 -5.38 24.99
C SER A 100 15.76 -4.09 24.20
N GLY A 101 15.06 -3.03 24.61
CA GLY A 101 15.15 -1.71 24.01
C GLY A 101 14.51 -1.60 22.62
N GLU A 102 14.50 -0.37 22.10
CA GLU A 102 13.97 -0.06 20.77
C GLU A 102 15.03 -0.08 19.67
N GLU A 103 16.32 -0.06 20.03
CA GLU A 103 17.42 0.06 19.09
C GLU A 103 17.53 -1.18 18.20
N GLU A 104 17.48 -0.92 16.89
CA GLU A 104 17.58 -1.91 15.83
C GLU A 104 19.00 -1.85 15.26
N ILE A 105 19.66 -3.01 15.14
CA ILE A 105 21.00 -3.10 14.57
C ILE A 105 20.98 -3.88 13.26
N SER A 106 21.95 -3.57 12.39
CA SER A 106 22.21 -4.34 11.18
C SER A 106 23.30 -5.37 11.45
N PHE A 107 23.12 -6.60 10.98
CA PHE A 107 24.13 -7.65 11.03
C PHE A 107 24.23 -8.41 9.69
N PRO A 108 25.43 -8.86 9.28
CA PRO A 108 25.58 -9.78 8.15
C PRO A 108 24.79 -11.07 8.36
N ALA A 109 24.13 -11.58 7.31
CA ALA A 109 23.46 -12.88 7.37
C ALA A 109 24.42 -14.05 7.68
N LEU A 110 25.68 -13.90 7.30
CA LEU A 110 26.78 -14.83 7.58
C LEU A 110 27.08 -15.00 9.07
N ASP A 111 26.74 -14.01 9.90
CA ASP A 111 26.99 -14.07 11.33
C ASP A 111 25.91 -14.87 12.08
N ILE A 112 24.91 -15.43 11.39
CA ILE A 112 23.84 -16.22 12.00
C ILE A 112 24.35 -17.64 12.29
N ASP A 113 24.58 -17.93 13.58
CA ASP A 113 24.84 -19.28 14.06
C ASP A 113 23.56 -20.12 14.05
N ARG A 114 22.45 -19.57 14.56
CA ARG A 114 21.16 -20.27 14.65
C ARG A 114 20.01 -19.44 14.12
N ASN A 115 19.21 -20.05 13.25
CA ASN A 115 17.92 -19.52 12.82
C ASN A 115 16.80 -19.83 13.83
N GLY A 116 15.58 -19.35 13.58
CA GLY A 116 14.41 -19.58 14.46
C GLY A 116 14.26 -21.01 14.96
N PRO A 117 14.25 -22.05 14.10
CA PRO A 117 14.24 -23.44 14.53
C PRO A 117 15.41 -23.83 15.45
N GLY A 118 16.65 -23.41 15.13
CA GLY A 118 17.82 -23.67 15.95
C GLY A 118 17.76 -23.00 17.33
N VAL A 119 17.15 -21.81 17.42
CA VAL A 119 16.89 -21.10 18.67
C VAL A 119 15.78 -21.79 19.47
N ALA A 120 14.70 -22.21 18.82
CA ALA A 120 13.62 -22.95 19.45
C ALA A 120 14.09 -24.30 20.02
N GLN A 121 15.02 -24.98 19.33
CA GLN A 121 15.66 -26.21 19.81
C GLN A 121 16.51 -26.00 21.07
N GLN A 122 16.98 -24.78 21.36
CA GLN A 122 17.63 -24.43 22.64
C GLN A 122 16.62 -24.27 23.79
N GLY A 123 15.33 -24.38 23.52
CA GLY A 123 14.23 -24.21 24.48
C GLY A 123 13.53 -22.85 24.39
N TYR A 124 14.03 -21.91 23.59
CA TYR A 124 13.44 -20.57 23.44
C TYR A 124 12.29 -20.55 22.42
N SER A 125 11.14 -21.11 22.79
CA SER A 125 9.97 -21.26 21.90
C SER A 125 9.06 -20.01 21.85
N LYS A 126 9.31 -19.03 22.71
CA LYS A 126 8.51 -17.80 22.84
C LYS A 126 9.40 -16.56 22.90
N VAL A 127 8.89 -15.47 22.36
CA VAL A 127 9.46 -14.12 22.46
C VAL A 127 8.45 -13.22 23.19
N SER A 128 8.88 -12.43 24.17
CA SER A 128 8.05 -11.43 24.84
C SER A 128 8.36 -10.02 24.30
N ARG A 129 7.29 -9.26 24.03
CA ARG A 129 7.38 -7.83 23.72
C ARG A 129 7.13 -7.04 25.00
N ASP A 130 7.99 -6.06 25.30
CA ASP A 130 7.64 -5.02 26.27
C ASP A 130 6.66 -4.07 25.57
N ARG A 131 5.43 -3.95 26.10
CA ARG A 131 4.62 -2.74 25.89
C ARG A 131 4.90 -1.85 27.08
N GLU A 132 5.30 -0.60 26.84
CA GLU A 132 5.42 0.37 27.93
C GLU A 132 4.08 0.45 28.68
N GLY A 133 4.07 0.08 29.95
CA GLY A 133 2.93 0.27 30.86
C GLY A 133 2.02 -0.94 31.13
N ASP A 134 2.25 -2.12 30.53
CA ASP A 134 1.43 -3.32 30.81
C ASP A 134 2.17 -4.31 31.74
N GLU A 135 1.49 -4.77 32.80
CA GLU A 135 1.96 -5.85 33.69
C GLU A 135 1.91 -7.24 33.01
N ASP A 136 1.21 -7.35 31.88
CA ASP A 136 1.07 -8.58 31.09
C ASP A 136 2.03 -8.61 29.88
N GLU A 137 3.16 -9.32 30.03
CA GLU A 137 4.09 -9.57 28.92
C GLU A 137 3.41 -10.36 27.79
N GLU A 138 3.07 -9.71 26.68
CA GLU A 138 2.54 -10.37 25.49
C GLU A 138 3.62 -11.28 24.86
N LYS A 139 3.32 -12.58 24.75
CA LYS A 139 4.24 -13.60 24.24
C LYS A 139 3.76 -14.14 22.90
N PHE A 140 4.65 -14.14 21.91
CA PHE A 140 4.39 -14.76 20.61
C PHE A 140 5.34 -15.93 20.33
N ASN A 141 5.00 -16.77 19.35
CA ASN A 141 5.82 -17.92 18.97
C ASN A 141 7.13 -17.46 18.34
N SER A 142 8.24 -18.08 18.70
CA SER A 142 9.54 -17.80 18.05
C SER A 142 9.62 -18.31 16.61
N ILE A 143 8.62 -19.06 16.15
CA ILE A 143 8.53 -19.55 14.78
C ILE A 143 7.44 -18.80 14.04
N CYS A 144 7.82 -18.17 12.94
CA CYS A 144 6.96 -17.35 12.10
C CYS A 144 5.90 -18.23 11.39
N PRO A 145 4.61 -17.83 11.37
CA PRO A 145 3.57 -18.58 10.63
C PRO A 145 3.91 -18.82 9.16
N LEU A 146 4.58 -17.86 8.50
CA LEU A 146 5.00 -17.98 7.10
C LEU A 146 5.98 -19.14 6.88
N ARG A 147 6.82 -19.47 7.86
CA ARG A 147 7.70 -20.65 7.78
C ARG A 147 6.88 -21.94 7.67
N LYS A 148 5.81 -22.06 8.47
CA LYS A 148 4.93 -23.25 8.45
C LYS A 148 4.24 -23.37 7.09
N ARG A 149 3.73 -22.25 6.56
CA ARG A 149 3.12 -22.17 5.22
C ARG A 149 4.11 -22.58 4.13
N ALA A 150 5.35 -22.10 4.21
CA ALA A 150 6.38 -22.41 3.24
C ALA A 150 6.83 -23.87 3.25
N ASN A 151 6.71 -24.57 4.39
CA ASN A 151 7.04 -25.98 4.53
C ASN A 151 8.42 -26.34 3.92
N GLY A 152 9.45 -25.57 4.30
CA GLY A 152 10.82 -25.78 3.81
C GLY A 152 11.12 -25.22 2.41
N ARG A 153 10.18 -24.54 1.75
CA ARG A 153 10.44 -23.82 0.48
C ARG A 153 10.88 -22.37 0.73
N PRO A 154 11.70 -21.77 -0.14
CA PRO A 154 11.94 -20.33 -0.13
C PRO A 154 10.65 -19.55 -0.40
N MET A 155 10.56 -18.34 0.16
CA MET A 155 9.39 -17.48 0.01
C MET A 155 9.83 -16.03 -0.26
N TYR A 156 9.23 -15.40 -1.26
CA TYR A 156 9.59 -14.03 -1.66
C TYR A 156 8.37 -13.11 -1.78
N SER A 157 8.55 -11.85 -1.40
CA SER A 157 7.57 -10.79 -1.66
C SER A 157 7.82 -10.18 -3.04
N ILE A 158 6.76 -10.03 -3.81
CA ILE A 158 6.77 -9.38 -5.11
C ILE A 158 5.90 -8.12 -5.04
N PHE A 159 6.54 -7.00 -5.23
CA PHE A 159 5.95 -5.67 -5.19
C PHE A 159 5.28 -5.37 -6.53
N LEU A 160 4.03 -4.93 -6.49
CA LEU A 160 3.25 -4.60 -7.68
C LEU A 160 3.11 -3.09 -7.82
N LYS A 161 3.44 -2.60 -9.02
CA LYS A 161 3.15 -1.25 -9.47
C LYS A 161 1.85 -1.29 -10.26
N VAL A 162 0.79 -0.70 -9.74
CA VAL A 162 -0.55 -0.71 -10.33
C VAL A 162 -0.82 0.61 -11.04
N PHE A 163 -1.51 0.54 -12.17
CA PHE A 163 -1.94 1.69 -12.95
C PHE A 163 -3.43 1.59 -13.24
N LEU A 164 -4.13 2.70 -13.12
CA LEU A 164 -5.48 2.89 -13.63
C LEU A 164 -5.45 4.05 -14.62
N ASP A 165 -6.05 3.84 -15.79
CA ASP A 165 -6.06 4.83 -16.86
C ASP A 165 -7.32 4.73 -17.73
N ASP A 166 -7.67 5.84 -18.36
CA ASP A 166 -8.74 5.95 -19.34
C ASP A 166 -8.23 5.52 -20.72
N LEU A 167 -8.93 4.56 -21.33
CA LEU A 167 -8.64 4.05 -22.66
C LEU A 167 -9.75 4.45 -23.62
N SER A 168 -9.38 4.83 -24.84
CA SER A 168 -10.35 5.02 -25.91
C SER A 168 -10.71 3.66 -26.52
N GLY A 169 -11.96 3.22 -26.34
CA GLY A 169 -12.47 1.95 -26.88
C GLY A 169 -12.58 1.91 -28.40
N VAL A 170 -12.54 3.08 -29.07
CA VAL A 170 -12.66 3.20 -30.53
C VAL A 170 -11.60 4.15 -31.09
N ARG A 171 -11.04 3.81 -32.25
CA ARG A 171 -10.02 4.59 -32.98
C ARG A 171 -10.46 6.02 -33.39
N SER A 172 -11.77 6.31 -33.40
CA SER A 172 -12.34 7.51 -34.04
C SER A 172 -13.25 8.36 -33.16
N LYS A 173 -13.55 7.97 -31.92
CA LYS A 173 -14.39 8.77 -31.01
C LYS A 173 -13.81 8.78 -29.60
N ARG A 174 -13.49 9.99 -29.12
CA ARG A 174 -13.03 10.29 -27.75
C ARG A 174 -14.06 9.96 -26.64
N TRP A 175 -15.22 9.40 -26.99
CA TRP A 175 -16.40 9.34 -26.11
C TRP A 175 -16.75 7.93 -25.64
N ASP A 176 -15.97 6.91 -26.00
CA ASP A 176 -16.18 5.53 -25.57
C ASP A 176 -15.09 5.13 -24.57
N ILE A 177 -15.14 5.74 -23.39
CA ILE A 177 -14.14 5.60 -22.33
C ILE A 177 -14.25 4.21 -21.73
N HIS A 178 -13.15 3.48 -21.75
CA HIS A 178 -12.97 2.25 -21.00
C HIS A 178 -11.95 2.51 -19.91
N HIS A 179 -12.22 2.09 -18.69
CA HIS A 179 -11.21 2.13 -17.64
C HIS A 179 -10.37 0.85 -17.71
N GLY A 180 -9.06 0.98 -17.64
CA GLY A 180 -8.12 -0.14 -17.60
C GLY A 180 -7.35 -0.20 -16.29
N LEU A 181 -7.27 -1.39 -15.68
CA LEU A 181 -6.37 -1.69 -14.58
C LEU A 181 -5.20 -2.53 -15.09
N TYR A 182 -3.99 -2.02 -14.91
CA TYR A 182 -2.75 -2.66 -15.28
C TYR A 182 -1.82 -2.80 -14.08
N PHE A 183 -0.87 -3.73 -14.17
CA PHE A 183 0.18 -3.82 -13.17
C PHE A 183 1.51 -4.31 -13.77
N GLN A 184 2.59 -4.02 -13.05
CA GLN A 184 3.95 -4.47 -13.34
C GLN A 184 4.60 -5.04 -12.08
N ASN A 185 5.56 -5.95 -12.26
CA ASN A 185 6.40 -6.44 -11.16
C ASN A 185 7.49 -5.40 -10.85
N ALA A 186 7.35 -4.67 -9.75
CA ALA A 186 8.26 -3.61 -9.33
C ALA A 186 9.64 -4.12 -8.87
N ASN A 187 9.81 -5.42 -8.63
CA ASN A 187 11.12 -6.01 -8.35
C ASN A 187 12.02 -6.07 -9.61
N MET A 188 11.48 -5.77 -10.79
CA MET A 188 12.22 -5.78 -12.05
C MET A 188 13.11 -4.55 -12.19
N SER A 189 14.23 -4.71 -12.90
CA SER A 189 15.07 -3.59 -13.31
C SER A 189 14.30 -2.55 -14.13
N LYS A 190 14.72 -1.27 -14.04
CA LYS A 190 14.11 -0.15 -14.76
C LYS A 190 14.01 -0.39 -16.27
N SER A 191 15.04 -0.97 -16.89
CA SER A 191 15.04 -1.27 -18.34
C SER A 191 13.96 -2.28 -18.71
N HIS A 192 13.72 -3.28 -17.87
CA HIS A 192 12.69 -4.27 -18.11
C HIS A 192 11.28 -3.72 -17.84
N LEU A 193 11.11 -2.91 -16.78
CA LEU A 193 9.86 -2.19 -16.51
C LEU A 193 9.44 -1.22 -17.62
N SER A 194 10.38 -0.79 -18.45
CA SER A 194 10.10 0.10 -19.59
C SER A 194 9.67 -0.67 -20.86
N SER A 195 9.67 -2.00 -20.83
CA SER A 195 9.22 -2.84 -21.95
C SER A 195 7.72 -3.11 -21.86
N ASP A 196 7.03 -3.11 -23.00
CA ASP A 196 5.61 -3.47 -23.11
C ASP A 196 5.31 -4.87 -22.53
N ALA A 197 6.27 -5.80 -22.62
CA ALA A 197 6.13 -7.15 -22.09
C ALA A 197 6.00 -7.18 -20.56
N SER A 198 6.43 -6.13 -19.86
CA SER A 198 6.33 -6.01 -18.41
C SER A 198 4.94 -5.60 -17.93
N ILE A 199 4.13 -4.96 -18.79
CA ILE A 199 2.78 -4.50 -18.48
C ILE A 199 1.82 -5.68 -18.55
N LYS A 200 1.08 -5.91 -17.47
CA LYS A 200 0.04 -6.93 -17.40
C LYS A 200 -1.31 -6.25 -17.26
N LEU A 201 -2.23 -6.58 -18.16
CA LEU A 201 -3.62 -6.16 -18.03
C LEU A 201 -4.31 -7.06 -16.99
N PHE A 202 -4.96 -6.43 -16.02
CA PHE A 202 -5.85 -7.11 -15.08
C PHE A 202 -7.27 -7.15 -15.63
N SER A 203 -7.82 -5.97 -15.91
CA SER A 203 -9.18 -5.79 -16.43
C SER A 203 -9.27 -4.52 -17.27
N ALA A 204 -10.18 -4.51 -18.24
CA ALA A 204 -10.58 -3.32 -18.97
C ALA A 204 -12.09 -3.36 -19.19
N THR A 205 -12.80 -2.29 -18.85
CA THR A 205 -14.27 -2.27 -18.85
C THR A 205 -14.84 -0.86 -19.07
N PRO A 206 -15.95 -0.72 -19.82
CA PRO A 206 -16.66 0.55 -19.93
C PRO A 206 -17.66 0.79 -18.79
N SER A 207 -17.91 -0.21 -17.94
CA SER A 207 -19.02 -0.16 -16.97
C SER A 207 -18.58 -0.04 -15.51
N ALA A 208 -17.39 -0.52 -15.15
CA ALA A 208 -16.91 -0.45 -13.78
C ALA A 208 -16.06 0.80 -13.56
N SER A 209 -16.25 1.43 -12.40
CA SER A 209 -15.45 2.53 -11.87
C SER A 209 -14.02 2.09 -11.49
N ALA A 210 -13.14 3.07 -11.24
CA ALA A 210 -11.77 2.81 -10.80
C ALA A 210 -11.76 2.10 -9.44
N GLY A 211 -12.65 2.49 -8.52
CA GLY A 211 -12.80 1.86 -7.22
C GLY A 211 -13.30 0.42 -7.28
N GLU A 212 -14.31 0.11 -8.10
CA GLU A 212 -14.81 -1.27 -8.26
C GLU A 212 -13.73 -2.20 -8.82
N MET A 213 -12.96 -1.76 -9.83
CA MET A 213 -11.84 -2.58 -10.34
C MET A 213 -10.73 -2.76 -9.31
N MET A 214 -10.44 -1.71 -8.52
CA MET A 214 -9.45 -1.78 -7.46
C MET A 214 -9.90 -2.73 -6.35
N GLU A 215 -11.17 -2.72 -5.96
CA GLU A 215 -11.74 -3.65 -4.97
C GLU A 215 -11.49 -5.10 -5.36
N VAL A 216 -11.91 -5.50 -6.56
CA VAL A 216 -11.69 -6.88 -7.08
C VAL A 216 -10.20 -7.21 -7.14
N PHE A 217 -9.36 -6.26 -7.55
CA PHE A 217 -7.90 -6.47 -7.60
C PHE A 217 -7.31 -6.69 -6.19
N LEU A 218 -7.74 -5.90 -5.20
CA LEU A 218 -7.26 -6.00 -3.82
C LEU A 218 -7.74 -7.28 -3.14
N GLU A 219 -8.96 -7.77 -3.45
CA GLU A 219 -9.45 -9.08 -3.00
C GLU A 219 -8.53 -10.21 -3.48
N GLU A 220 -8.17 -10.21 -4.78
CA GLU A 220 -7.23 -11.20 -5.32
C GLU A 220 -5.85 -11.11 -4.66
N LEU A 221 -5.36 -9.90 -4.36
CA LEU A 221 -4.10 -9.73 -3.62
C LEU A 221 -4.20 -10.26 -2.19
N CYS A 222 -5.34 -10.03 -1.52
CA CYS A 222 -5.59 -10.55 -0.18
C CYS A 222 -5.59 -12.08 -0.16
N ASP A 223 -6.20 -12.73 -1.15
CA ASP A 223 -6.20 -14.20 -1.26
C ASP A 223 -4.79 -14.78 -1.47
N LEU A 224 -3.93 -14.03 -2.16
CA LEU A 224 -2.55 -14.43 -2.45
C LEU A 224 -1.56 -14.04 -1.36
N ARG A 225 -2.02 -13.38 -0.28
CA ARG A 225 -1.15 -12.85 0.78
C ARG A 225 -0.37 -13.91 1.53
N GLU A 226 -0.82 -15.16 1.58
CA GLU A 226 -0.08 -16.28 2.20
C GLU A 226 0.93 -16.93 1.25
N GLY A 227 0.91 -16.51 -0.01
CA GLY A 227 1.78 -16.97 -1.07
C GLY A 227 1.22 -18.17 -1.82
N PHE A 228 1.53 -18.19 -3.12
CA PHE A 228 1.22 -19.27 -4.04
C PHE A 228 2.50 -19.91 -4.58
N GLU A 229 2.42 -21.18 -4.99
CA GLU A 229 3.57 -21.92 -5.51
C GLU A 229 3.91 -21.51 -6.94
N CYS A 230 5.20 -21.30 -7.21
CA CYS A 230 5.74 -21.20 -8.56
C CYS A 230 7.11 -21.88 -8.65
N LEU A 231 7.56 -22.15 -9.88
CA LEU A 231 8.92 -22.61 -10.14
C LEU A 231 9.84 -21.39 -10.18
N ASP A 232 10.94 -21.43 -9.43
CA ASP A 232 12.02 -20.47 -9.61
C ASP A 232 12.99 -21.01 -10.64
N GLN A 233 13.07 -20.34 -11.79
CA GLN A 233 13.94 -20.74 -12.88
C GLN A 233 15.42 -20.75 -12.45
N SER A 234 15.82 -19.84 -11.56
CA SER A 234 17.23 -19.67 -11.20
C SER A 234 17.77 -20.82 -10.34
N THR A 235 16.91 -21.41 -9.50
CA THR A 235 17.24 -22.50 -8.58
C THR A 235 16.67 -23.85 -9.04
N ASN A 236 15.82 -23.85 -10.08
CA ASN A 236 15.02 -24.99 -10.52
C ASN A 236 14.23 -25.66 -9.37
N ALA A 237 13.77 -24.85 -8.42
CA ALA A 237 13.11 -25.30 -7.21
C ALA A 237 11.73 -24.65 -7.06
N LYS A 238 10.84 -25.31 -6.33
CA LYS A 238 9.54 -24.75 -5.96
C LYS A 238 9.72 -23.70 -4.87
N ILE A 239 9.15 -22.52 -5.11
CA ILE A 239 9.15 -21.39 -4.19
C ILE A 239 7.71 -20.93 -3.92
N LEU A 240 7.51 -20.13 -2.87
CA LEU A 240 6.28 -19.37 -2.67
C LEU A 240 6.49 -17.91 -3.01
N VAL A 241 5.54 -17.32 -3.73
CA VAL A 241 5.54 -15.90 -4.07
C VAL A 241 4.31 -15.22 -3.48
N ARG A 242 4.53 -14.07 -2.83
CA ARG A 242 3.51 -13.24 -2.19
C ARG A 242 3.44 -11.89 -2.90
N PRO A 243 2.42 -11.62 -3.73
CA PRO A 243 2.26 -10.32 -4.35
C PRO A 243 1.78 -9.29 -3.31
N THR A 244 2.25 -8.06 -3.40
CA THR A 244 1.81 -6.97 -2.51
C THR A 244 1.87 -5.63 -3.21
N LEU A 245 1.01 -4.70 -2.81
CA LEU A 245 0.94 -3.38 -3.41
C LEU A 245 2.14 -2.52 -3.02
N ALA A 246 2.85 -2.01 -4.03
CA ALA A 246 3.95 -1.07 -3.86
C ALA A 246 3.47 0.37 -4.06
N VAL A 247 2.74 0.58 -5.16
CA VAL A 247 2.26 1.90 -5.57
C VAL A 247 1.05 1.74 -6.49
N VAL A 248 0.10 2.66 -6.38
CA VAL A 248 -1.03 2.82 -7.30
C VAL A 248 -0.85 4.16 -8.00
N ILE A 249 -0.86 4.15 -9.33
CA ILE A 249 -0.73 5.34 -10.17
C ILE A 249 -2.02 5.50 -10.95
N CYS A 250 -2.56 6.70 -10.93
CA CYS A 250 -3.73 7.09 -11.69
C CYS A 250 -3.77 8.61 -11.81
N ASP A 251 -4.69 9.13 -12.61
CA ASP A 251 -4.92 10.56 -12.71
C ASP A 251 -5.52 11.12 -11.39
N ASN A 252 -5.56 12.45 -11.28
CA ASN A 252 -6.05 13.10 -10.05
C ASN A 252 -7.53 12.78 -9.71
N PRO A 253 -8.48 12.76 -10.66
CA PRO A 253 -9.85 12.29 -10.43
C PRO A 253 -9.94 10.87 -9.88
N MET A 254 -9.29 9.88 -10.51
CA MET A 254 -9.29 8.50 -10.02
C MET A 254 -8.61 8.39 -8.66
N ALA A 255 -7.52 9.13 -8.42
CA ALA A 255 -6.87 9.17 -7.12
C ALA A 255 -7.79 9.73 -6.03
N ALA A 256 -8.64 10.71 -6.36
CA ALA A 256 -9.62 11.26 -5.43
C ALA A 256 -10.70 10.23 -5.09
N GLU A 257 -11.21 9.51 -6.09
CA GLU A 257 -12.16 8.40 -5.91
C GLU A 257 -11.58 7.30 -5.02
N LEU A 258 -10.38 6.80 -5.32
CA LEU A 258 -9.73 5.71 -4.57
C LEU A 258 -9.38 6.06 -3.11
N VAL A 259 -9.21 7.35 -2.81
CA VAL A 259 -8.88 7.85 -1.46
C VAL A 259 -10.13 8.27 -0.70
N GLY A 260 -11.27 8.47 -1.35
CA GLY A 260 -12.51 8.91 -0.70
C GLY A 260 -12.55 10.41 -0.41
N ILE A 261 -12.11 11.22 -1.37
CA ILE A 261 -12.10 12.68 -1.29
C ILE A 261 -12.82 13.30 -2.49
N VAL A 262 -13.35 14.50 -2.30
CA VAL A 262 -14.04 15.28 -3.35
C VAL A 262 -13.08 15.69 -4.48
N GLY A 263 -11.79 15.78 -4.19
CA GLY A 263 -10.78 16.27 -5.13
C GLY A 263 -10.90 17.78 -5.40
N MET A 264 -10.50 18.21 -6.60
CA MET A 264 -10.30 19.64 -6.95
C MET A 264 -11.53 20.54 -6.81
N ARG A 265 -12.74 19.97 -6.78
CA ARG A 265 -14.00 20.72 -6.59
C ARG A 265 -14.29 21.02 -5.11
N GLY A 266 -13.60 20.36 -4.18
CA GLY A 266 -13.81 20.50 -2.75
C GLY A 266 -13.10 21.70 -2.14
N ASN A 267 -13.53 22.10 -0.95
CA ASN A 267 -12.84 23.11 -0.15
C ASN A 267 -11.46 22.63 0.29
N CYS A 268 -11.30 21.35 0.64
CA CYS A 268 -10.02 20.71 0.98
C CYS A 268 -9.60 19.71 -0.11
N PRO A 269 -9.10 20.17 -1.28
CA PRO A 269 -8.92 19.33 -2.47
C PRO A 269 -7.73 18.37 -2.40
N CYS A 270 -6.80 18.58 -1.47
CA CYS A 270 -5.61 17.75 -1.37
C CYS A 270 -5.94 16.37 -0.78
N ARG A 271 -5.37 15.33 -1.40
CA ARG A 271 -5.52 13.95 -0.94
C ARG A 271 -4.64 13.57 0.24
N ALA A 272 -3.49 14.23 0.39
CA ALA A 272 -2.53 13.96 1.44
C ALA A 272 -2.74 14.83 2.69
N CYS A 273 -3.41 15.98 2.56
CA CYS A 273 -3.65 16.87 3.69
C CYS A 273 -4.97 17.66 3.56
N ARG A 274 -5.33 18.41 4.60
CA ARG A 274 -6.56 19.23 4.65
C ARG A 274 -6.37 20.67 4.19
N VAL A 275 -5.26 20.98 3.53
CA VAL A 275 -5.04 22.33 2.94
C VAL A 275 -6.19 22.69 2.01
N GLY A 276 -6.63 23.94 2.07
CA GLY A 276 -7.82 24.35 1.35
C GLY A 276 -8.47 25.62 1.90
N GLY A 277 -9.76 25.73 1.61
CA GLY A 277 -10.59 26.89 1.88
C GLY A 277 -11.69 27.01 0.83
N THR A 278 -12.63 27.90 1.09
CA THR A 278 -13.61 28.35 0.10
C THR A 278 -12.91 28.94 -1.13
N LEU A 279 -13.62 29.01 -2.25
CA LEU A 279 -13.08 29.64 -3.46
C LEU A 279 -12.72 31.12 -3.24
N ALA A 280 -13.41 31.82 -2.34
CA ALA A 280 -13.11 33.21 -2.01
C ALA A 280 -11.79 33.33 -1.25
N GLU A 281 -11.58 32.49 -0.23
CA GLU A 281 -10.33 32.46 0.54
C GLU A 281 -9.14 32.08 -0.35
N LYS A 282 -9.27 31.06 -1.20
CA LYS A 282 -8.19 30.64 -2.12
C LYS A 282 -7.76 31.72 -3.13
N LYS A 283 -8.56 32.77 -3.34
CA LYS A 283 -8.25 33.89 -4.22
C LYS A 283 -7.54 35.05 -3.51
N THR A 284 -7.43 35.02 -2.18
CA THR A 284 -6.66 36.02 -1.43
C THR A 284 -5.16 35.66 -1.45
N GLU A 285 -4.31 36.64 -1.15
CA GLU A 285 -2.86 36.42 -1.02
C GLU A 285 -2.57 35.42 0.11
N ASP A 286 -3.19 35.60 1.28
CA ASP A 286 -3.06 34.68 2.42
C ASP A 286 -3.51 33.26 2.08
N GLY A 287 -4.63 33.10 1.34
CA GLY A 287 -5.12 31.80 0.92
C GLY A 287 -4.20 31.12 -0.09
N LEU A 288 -3.61 31.87 -1.01
CA LEU A 288 -2.60 31.34 -1.94
C LEU A 288 -1.33 30.92 -1.19
N LEU A 289 -0.86 31.72 -0.24
CA LEU A 289 0.28 31.39 0.61
C LEU A 289 0.02 30.13 1.45
N ALA A 290 -1.20 29.98 1.99
CA ALA A 290 -1.60 28.79 2.72
C ALA A 290 -1.60 27.52 1.84
N LEU A 291 -1.99 27.62 0.56
CA LEU A 291 -1.94 26.50 -0.39
C LEU A 291 -0.51 26.05 -0.74
N MET A 292 0.50 26.90 -0.50
CA MET A 292 1.91 26.56 -0.70
C MET A 292 2.53 25.85 0.51
N GLN A 293 1.77 25.71 1.61
CA GLN A 293 2.19 25.01 2.82
C GLN A 293 1.41 23.70 2.99
N PRO A 294 2.04 22.66 3.57
CA PRO A 294 1.31 21.44 3.92
C PRO A 294 0.25 21.76 4.99
N GLY A 295 -0.98 21.31 4.77
CA GLY A 295 -2.04 21.34 5.78
C GLY A 295 -1.97 20.13 6.71
N ASP A 296 -3.02 19.96 7.53
CA ASP A 296 -3.13 18.80 8.41
C ASP A 296 -3.13 17.49 7.62
N VAL A 297 -2.21 16.59 7.95
CA VAL A 297 -1.99 15.32 7.26
C VAL A 297 -3.24 14.44 7.34
N ARG A 298 -3.59 13.80 6.21
CA ARG A 298 -4.62 12.77 6.13
C ARG A 298 -4.01 11.39 6.24
N THR A 299 -4.76 10.50 6.84
CA THR A 299 -4.53 9.05 6.84
C THR A 299 -5.80 8.31 6.44
N SER A 300 -5.67 7.05 6.02
CA SER A 300 -6.83 6.16 5.79
C SER A 300 -7.79 6.18 6.97
N GLY A 301 -7.24 6.12 8.19
CA GLY A 301 -8.03 6.17 9.42
C GLY A 301 -8.79 7.49 9.58
N SER A 302 -8.14 8.62 9.32
CA SER A 302 -8.79 9.94 9.42
C SER A 302 -9.90 10.13 8.38
N ILE A 303 -9.73 9.58 7.18
CA ILE A 303 -10.70 9.67 6.09
C ILE A 303 -11.90 8.78 6.42
N LYS A 304 -11.68 7.51 6.75
CA LYS A 304 -12.74 6.59 7.18
C LYS A 304 -13.53 7.14 8.36
N ALA A 305 -12.87 7.75 9.34
CA ALA A 305 -13.56 8.38 10.47
C ALA A 305 -14.51 9.51 10.03
N ASN A 306 -14.17 10.26 8.97
CA ASN A 306 -15.05 11.28 8.42
C ASN A 306 -16.20 10.68 7.58
N LEU A 307 -15.96 9.62 6.81
CA LEU A 307 -17.00 8.91 6.06
C LEU A 307 -18.01 8.25 7.02
N LEU A 308 -17.53 7.54 8.04
CA LEU A 308 -18.36 6.97 9.11
C LEU A 308 -19.14 8.04 9.86
N ARG A 309 -18.59 9.25 10.02
CA ARG A 309 -19.31 10.38 10.64
C ARG A 309 -20.48 10.83 9.76
N GLN A 310 -20.32 10.84 8.44
CA GLN A 310 -21.41 11.17 7.52
C GLN A 310 -22.53 10.13 7.63
N ILE A 311 -22.20 8.83 7.58
CA ILE A 311 -23.15 7.72 7.75
C ILE A 311 -23.92 7.86 9.07
N ASN A 312 -23.21 8.07 10.18
CA ASN A 312 -23.80 8.25 11.49
C ASN A 312 -24.75 9.46 11.59
N LYS A 313 -24.44 10.56 10.90
CA LYS A 313 -25.29 11.76 10.88
C LYS A 313 -26.53 11.56 10.01
N SER A 314 -26.37 10.88 8.88
CA SER A 314 -27.46 10.49 7.98
C SER A 314 -28.49 9.60 8.67
N ALA A 315 -28.06 8.56 9.38
CA ALA A 315 -28.95 7.67 10.16
C ALA A 315 -29.75 8.37 11.29
N ARG A 316 -29.36 9.60 11.66
CA ARG A 316 -30.02 10.43 12.68
C ARG A 316 -30.83 11.59 12.08
N GLY A 317 -31.05 11.60 10.76
CA GLY A 317 -31.74 12.70 10.06
C GLY A 317 -30.99 14.02 10.09
N MET A 318 -29.68 14.02 10.38
CA MET A 318 -28.86 15.22 10.47
C MET A 318 -28.27 15.65 9.11
N VAL A 319 -29.11 15.72 8.07
CA VAL A 319 -28.72 16.00 6.67
C VAL A 319 -27.84 17.25 6.53
N THR A 320 -28.19 18.34 7.24
CA THR A 320 -27.40 19.58 7.24
C THR A 320 -26.01 19.40 7.85
N ALA A 321 -25.86 18.57 8.88
CA ALA A 321 -24.55 18.30 9.47
C ALA A 321 -23.68 17.45 8.54
N THR A 322 -24.27 16.58 7.71
CA THR A 322 -23.54 15.86 6.65
C THR A 322 -23.03 16.83 5.59
N ALA A 323 -23.86 17.80 5.20
CA ALA A 323 -23.49 18.86 4.25
C ALA A 323 -22.39 19.80 4.78
N ASP A 324 -22.22 19.94 6.09
CA ASP A 324 -21.14 20.72 6.71
C ASP A 324 -19.81 19.94 6.81
N ILE A 325 -19.88 18.60 6.95
CA ILE A 325 -18.68 17.74 7.06
C ILE A 325 -17.89 17.75 5.75
N ILE A 326 -18.55 17.67 4.60
CA ILE A 326 -17.87 17.55 3.30
C ILE A 326 -17.02 18.80 2.99
N PRO A 327 -17.52 20.04 3.12
CA PRO A 327 -16.70 21.24 2.94
C PRO A 327 -15.59 21.38 3.98
N ALA A 328 -15.82 20.99 5.24
CA ALA A 328 -14.81 21.11 6.29
C ALA A 328 -13.68 20.08 6.17
N THR A 329 -13.99 18.89 5.64
CA THR A 329 -13.04 17.76 5.61
C THR A 329 -12.59 17.38 4.22
N GLY A 330 -13.28 17.78 3.15
CA GLY A 330 -13.05 17.33 1.78
C GLY A 330 -13.25 15.82 1.54
N CYS A 331 -13.76 15.06 2.52
CA CYS A 331 -13.99 13.61 2.41
C CYS A 331 -15.40 13.33 1.88
N SER A 332 -15.50 12.58 0.78
CA SER A 332 -16.76 12.13 0.20
C SER A 332 -16.42 11.19 -0.97
N ASP A 333 -17.26 10.18 -1.17
CA ASP A 333 -17.18 9.23 -2.27
C ASP A 333 -18.59 8.74 -2.65
N PRO A 334 -18.75 8.13 -3.83
CA PRO A 334 -20.05 7.64 -4.29
C PRO A 334 -20.68 6.56 -3.37
N TRP A 335 -19.90 5.63 -2.84
CA TRP A 335 -20.39 4.52 -2.02
C TRP A 335 -20.93 5.02 -0.67
N THR A 336 -20.16 5.84 0.04
CA THR A 336 -20.60 6.44 1.31
C THR A 336 -21.79 7.36 1.07
N THR A 337 -21.85 8.05 -0.08
CA THR A 337 -22.99 8.91 -0.44
C THR A 337 -24.26 8.10 -0.63
N SER A 338 -24.21 6.95 -1.33
CA SER A 338 -25.37 6.04 -1.47
C SER A 338 -25.87 5.56 -0.11
N ALA A 339 -24.97 5.04 0.72
CA ALA A 339 -25.28 4.61 2.09
C ALA A 339 -25.91 5.73 2.93
N CYS A 340 -25.43 6.97 2.77
CA CYS A 340 -26.01 8.11 3.46
C CYS A 340 -27.43 8.43 3.00
N LEU A 341 -27.74 8.28 1.71
CA LEU A 341 -29.09 8.54 1.17
C LEU A 341 -30.07 7.47 1.66
N GLU A 342 -29.68 6.20 1.58
CA GLU A 342 -30.48 5.07 2.07
C GLU A 342 -30.86 5.24 3.56
N LEU A 343 -29.88 5.59 4.40
CA LEU A 343 -30.13 5.83 5.82
C LEU A 343 -30.96 7.09 6.12
N GLN A 344 -30.92 8.09 5.24
CA GLN A 344 -31.78 9.28 5.37
C GLN A 344 -33.23 8.95 5.07
N ASP A 345 -33.47 8.13 4.04
CA ASP A 345 -34.81 7.64 3.68
C ASP A 345 -35.37 6.74 4.79
N ALA A 346 -34.59 5.77 5.27
CA ALA A 346 -34.98 4.91 6.39
C ALA A 346 -35.28 5.71 7.67
N HIS A 347 -34.48 6.74 7.98
CA HIS A 347 -34.75 7.63 9.10
C HIS A 347 -36.07 8.41 8.90
N ALA A 348 -36.32 8.95 7.71
CA ALA A 348 -37.56 9.65 7.41
C ALA A 348 -38.80 8.74 7.55
N GLU A 349 -38.70 7.49 7.12
CA GLU A 349 -39.75 6.48 7.27
C GLU A 349 -40.02 6.10 8.73
N SER A 350 -38.98 6.08 9.57
CA SER A 350 -39.11 5.83 11.01
C SER A 350 -39.91 6.90 11.77
N ARG A 351 -40.00 8.12 11.20
CA ARG A 351 -40.64 9.31 11.82
C ARG A 351 -40.06 9.70 13.17
N GLU A 352 -38.85 9.27 13.47
CA GLU A 352 -38.11 9.67 14.66
C GLU A 352 -37.72 11.16 14.62
N ALA A 353 -37.49 11.73 15.79
CA ALA A 353 -36.98 13.09 15.87
C ALA A 353 -35.53 13.18 15.37
N LYS A 354 -35.18 14.31 14.74
CA LYS A 354 -33.81 14.60 14.33
C LYS A 354 -32.84 14.44 15.50
N GLY A 355 -31.79 13.65 15.30
CA GLY A 355 -30.77 13.34 16.30
C GLY A 355 -30.99 12.04 17.07
N THR A 356 -32.20 11.47 16.98
CA THR A 356 -32.51 10.13 17.47
C THR A 356 -32.29 9.11 16.37
N ILE A 357 -32.08 7.85 16.73
CA ILE A 357 -31.98 6.73 15.80
C ILE A 357 -32.91 5.63 16.30
N SER A 358 -33.78 5.12 15.44
CA SER A 358 -34.63 3.96 15.77
C SER A 358 -33.78 2.69 15.85
N ARG A 359 -34.34 1.63 16.42
CA ARG A 359 -33.63 0.34 16.51
C ARG A 359 -33.40 -0.25 15.12
N GLU A 360 -34.37 -0.09 14.23
CA GLU A 360 -34.38 -0.60 12.86
C GLU A 360 -33.30 0.11 12.03
N VAL A 361 -33.29 1.44 12.02
CA VAL A 361 -32.29 2.26 11.30
C VAL A 361 -30.88 2.03 11.86
N LYS A 362 -30.76 1.76 13.17
CA LYS A 362 -29.47 1.40 13.77
C LYS A 362 -28.96 0.05 13.25
N ALA A 363 -29.83 -0.96 13.16
CA ALA A 363 -29.46 -2.27 12.64
C ALA A 363 -29.04 -2.19 11.17
N GLU A 364 -29.79 -1.45 10.36
CA GLU A 364 -29.47 -1.19 8.95
C GLU A 364 -28.14 -0.44 8.80
N MET A 365 -27.88 0.57 9.63
CA MET A 365 -26.59 1.27 9.64
C MET A 365 -25.43 0.32 9.98
N GLU A 366 -25.61 -0.59 10.93
CA GLU A 366 -24.59 -1.58 11.30
C GLU A 366 -24.33 -2.58 10.16
N GLU A 367 -25.38 -3.00 9.45
CA GLU A 367 -25.30 -3.86 8.25
C GLU A 367 -24.54 -3.15 7.12
N ILE A 368 -24.98 -1.93 6.76
CA ILE A 368 -24.32 -1.10 5.75
C ILE A 368 -22.84 -0.91 6.09
N ILE A 369 -22.49 -0.56 7.34
CA ILE A 369 -21.09 -0.39 7.74
C ILE A 369 -20.29 -1.70 7.60
N SER A 370 -20.92 -2.86 7.81
CA SER A 370 -20.26 -4.16 7.69
C SER A 370 -19.87 -4.48 6.24
N GLU A 371 -20.61 -3.95 5.27
CA GLU A 371 -20.32 -4.01 3.83
C GLU A 371 -19.25 -2.99 3.38
N LYS A 372 -18.73 -2.16 4.30
CA LYS A 372 -17.65 -1.19 4.05
C LYS A 372 -17.94 -0.26 2.85
N PRO A 373 -18.90 0.67 2.97
CA PRO A 373 -19.38 1.51 1.88
C PRO A 373 -18.41 2.67 1.61
N TRP A 374 -17.14 2.38 1.40
CA TRP A 374 -16.07 3.34 1.13
C TRP A 374 -15.01 2.67 0.25
N PRO A 375 -14.09 3.44 -0.37
CA PRO A 375 -13.08 2.86 -1.25
C PRO A 375 -12.25 1.76 -0.56
N ALA A 376 -12.21 0.57 -1.16
CA ALA A 376 -11.54 -0.62 -0.61
C ALA A 376 -10.05 -0.39 -0.28
N LEU A 377 -9.40 0.52 -1.00
CA LEU A 377 -7.99 0.88 -0.77
C LEU A 377 -7.74 1.51 0.61
N LEU A 378 -8.75 2.10 1.25
CA LEU A 378 -8.67 2.60 2.63
C LEU A 378 -8.53 1.49 3.68
N ASP A 379 -8.91 0.26 3.32
CA ASP A 379 -8.82 -0.93 4.18
C ASP A 379 -7.65 -1.84 3.82
N TYR A 380 -6.91 -1.57 2.74
CA TYR A 380 -5.79 -2.41 2.36
C TYR A 380 -4.68 -2.32 3.43
N PRO A 381 -4.26 -3.46 4.01
CA PRO A 381 -3.38 -3.45 5.16
C PRO A 381 -2.00 -2.89 4.81
N ASN A 382 -1.49 -2.07 5.71
CA ASN A 382 -0.17 -1.43 5.61
C ASN A 382 0.00 -0.51 4.39
N PHE A 383 -1.06 -0.11 3.69
CA PHE A 383 -1.01 0.89 2.62
C PHE A 383 -1.97 2.05 2.94
N ASP A 384 -1.42 3.25 3.07
CA ASP A 384 -2.21 4.46 3.24
C ASP A 384 -2.26 5.23 1.89
N PRO A 385 -3.38 5.21 1.15
CA PRO A 385 -3.43 5.84 -0.16
C PRO A 385 -3.38 7.37 -0.10
N ALA A 386 -3.70 7.98 1.04
CA ALA A 386 -3.53 9.42 1.24
C ALA A 386 -2.04 9.81 1.24
N LEU A 387 -1.19 8.95 1.83
CA LEU A 387 0.25 9.21 2.01
C LEU A 387 1.14 8.56 0.95
N GLN A 388 0.73 7.42 0.41
CA GLN A 388 1.62 6.54 -0.37
C GLN A 388 1.31 6.50 -1.86
N MET A 389 0.11 6.91 -2.29
CA MET A 389 -0.09 7.14 -3.72
C MET A 389 0.77 8.34 -4.16
N PRO A 390 1.33 8.36 -5.37
CA PRO A 390 2.07 9.49 -5.91
C PRO A 390 1.10 10.57 -6.38
N VAL A 391 1.50 11.84 -6.28
CA VAL A 391 0.72 12.95 -6.87
C VAL A 391 1.15 13.02 -8.32
N GLU A 392 0.19 13.00 -9.24
CA GLU A 392 0.47 13.39 -10.61
C GLU A 392 0.77 14.90 -10.61
N ILE A 393 2.05 15.25 -10.72
CA ILE A 393 2.46 16.62 -11.01
C ILE A 393 2.12 16.85 -12.48
N LEU A 394 0.90 17.30 -12.74
CA LEU A 394 0.52 17.81 -14.06
C LEU A 394 1.48 18.96 -14.38
N SER A 395 2.46 18.71 -15.24
CA SER A 395 3.33 19.73 -15.79
C SER A 395 2.53 20.58 -16.78
N ARG A 396 1.59 21.39 -16.28
CA ARG A 396 1.11 22.58 -17.00
C ARG A 396 2.13 23.73 -16.93
N GLY A 397 3.40 23.37 -17.06
CA GLY A 397 4.46 24.21 -17.57
C GLY A 397 4.85 23.65 -18.93
N ALA A 398 3.89 23.60 -19.86
CA ALA A 398 4.25 23.64 -21.27
C ALA A 398 5.07 24.93 -21.43
N VAL A 399 6.39 24.76 -21.45
CA VAL A 399 7.31 25.80 -21.89
C VAL A 399 6.74 26.26 -23.22
N GLY A 400 6.18 27.46 -23.24
CA GLY A 400 5.90 28.18 -24.47
C GLY A 400 7.24 28.42 -25.15
N ARG A 401 7.79 27.40 -25.82
CA ARG A 401 8.65 27.63 -26.97
C ARG A 401 7.72 28.18 -28.03
N ARG A 402 7.65 29.52 -28.11
CA ARG A 402 7.53 30.19 -29.39
C ARG A 402 8.60 29.56 -30.30
N GLN A 403 8.20 28.59 -31.11
CA GLN A 403 8.83 28.45 -32.42
C GLN A 403 8.39 29.70 -33.17
N VAL A 404 9.24 30.73 -33.11
CA VAL A 404 9.27 31.75 -34.14
C VAL A 404 9.63 30.99 -35.40
N PHE A 405 8.65 30.80 -36.28
CA PHE A 405 8.95 30.47 -37.66
C PHE A 405 9.59 31.72 -38.24
N ASP A 406 10.89 31.63 -38.51
CA ASP A 406 11.63 32.59 -39.30
C ASP A 406 11.08 32.47 -40.73
N GLU A 407 10.39 33.51 -41.18
CA GLU A 407 10.05 33.69 -42.59
C GLU A 407 11.35 34.04 -43.32
N SER A 408 12.09 33.03 -43.76
CA SER A 408 13.07 33.19 -44.83
C SER A 408 12.39 32.93 -46.16
N ASP A 409 12.02 34.04 -46.78
CA ASP A 409 11.99 34.28 -48.22
C ASP A 409 13.03 33.42 -48.96
N ASP A 410 12.58 32.64 -49.94
CA ASP A 410 13.32 32.42 -51.18
C ASP A 410 12.38 31.80 -52.21
N GLY A 411 12.30 32.48 -53.35
CA GLY A 411 11.43 32.14 -54.45
C GLY A 411 12.05 31.18 -55.47
N GLN A 412 11.15 30.75 -56.35
CA GLN A 412 11.34 30.39 -57.75
C GLN A 412 11.88 29.01 -58.16
N THR A 413 11.30 28.58 -59.29
CA THR A 413 11.56 27.46 -60.22
C THR A 413 10.87 26.14 -59.85
N GLU A 414 9.93 25.58 -60.60
CA GLU A 414 9.40 25.77 -61.98
C GLU A 414 7.87 25.77 -62.00
#